data_AF-A0A353RES7-F1
#
_entry.id   AF-A0A353RES7-F1
#
_cell.length_a   1.000
_cell.length_b   1.000
_cell.length_c   1.000
_cell.angle_alpha   90.00
_cell.angle_beta   90.00
_cell.angle_gamma   90.00
#
_symmetry.space_group_name_H-M   'P 1'
#
loop_
_entity.id
_entity.type
_entity.pdbx_description
1 polymer ?
#
loop_
_entity_poly.entity_id
_entity_poly.type
_entity_poly.pdbx_seq_one_letter_code
_entity_poly.pdbx_strand_id
1 'polypeptide(L)'
;VLKLTYGGVRFLLTGDAEREEEQDLLSSGQDLSADVLKVAHHGSDTSSTREFLSAVKPKFAAVSVGEDSSGLPKRAALERLYGAGASVFRTDVSGTLIFMTDGHTVTVKTEK
;
A
#
# COMPACT_ATOMS: atom_id res chain seq x y z
N VAL A 1 10.16 -4.46 -5.55
CA VAL A 1 9.42 -4.35 -4.26
C VAL A 1 10.40 -4.48 -3.10
N LEU A 2 10.24 -3.66 -2.05
CA LEU A 2 11.07 -3.68 -0.84
C LEU A 2 10.19 -3.94 0.39
N LYS A 3 10.53 -4.95 1.20
CA LYS A 3 9.97 -5.15 2.53
C LYS A 3 10.97 -4.65 3.57
N LEU A 4 10.51 -3.78 4.47
CA LEU A 4 11.30 -3.25 5.59
C LEU A 4 10.65 -3.68 6.90
N THR A 5 11.44 -4.30 7.77
CA THR A 5 11.01 -4.74 9.10
C THR A 5 11.83 -4.01 10.14
N TYR A 6 11.15 -3.36 11.08
CA TYR A 6 11.77 -2.75 12.26
C TYR A 6 10.97 -3.16 13.49
N GLY A 7 11.62 -3.86 14.44
CA GLY A 7 10.90 -4.54 15.51
C GLY A 7 9.84 -5.50 14.96
N GLY A 8 8.61 -5.36 15.44
CA GLY A 8 7.43 -6.09 14.94
C GLY A 8 6.67 -5.40 13.80
N VAL A 9 7.08 -4.22 13.36
CA VAL A 9 6.37 -3.43 12.35
C VAL A 9 6.97 -3.65 10.96
N ARG A 10 6.10 -3.83 9.97
CA ARG A 10 6.50 -4.15 8.59
C ARG A 10 5.92 -3.17 7.60
N PHE A 11 6.77 -2.69 6.71
CA PHE A 11 6.41 -1.85 5.58
C PHE A 11 6.65 -2.64 4.28
N LEU A 12 5.72 -2.55 3.35
CA LEU A 12 5.89 -3.07 1.99
C LEU A 12 5.80 -1.93 0.98
N LEU A 13 6.91 -1.67 0.29
CA LEU A 13 7.05 -0.63 -0.71
C LEU A 13 7.09 -1.26 -2.09
N THR A 14 5.98 -1.16 -2.82
CA THR A 14 5.78 -1.92 -4.06
C THR A 14 6.24 -1.19 -5.32
N GLY A 15 6.56 0.11 -5.24
CA GLY A 15 6.85 0.92 -6.43
C GLY A 15 5.65 0.89 -7.37
N ASP A 16 5.89 0.60 -8.65
CA ASP A 16 4.85 0.48 -9.68
C ASP A 16 4.59 -0.97 -10.11
N ALA A 17 4.85 -1.93 -9.21
CA ALA A 17 4.52 -3.33 -9.43
C ALA A 17 3.05 -3.53 -9.86
N GLU A 18 2.84 -4.36 -10.87
CA GLU A 18 1.53 -4.71 -11.40
C GLU A 18 1.20 -6.17 -11.07
N ARG A 19 0.14 -6.72 -11.68
CA ARG A 19 -0.36 -8.07 -11.38
C ARG A 19 0.71 -9.15 -11.56
N GLU A 20 1.59 -9.01 -12.54
CA GLU A 20 2.63 -9.99 -12.83
C GLU A 20 3.64 -10.03 -11.67
N GLU A 21 4.15 -8.89 -11.21
CA GLU A 21 5.04 -8.85 -10.06
C GLU A 21 4.35 -9.26 -8.75
N GLU A 22 3.05 -8.94 -8.58
CA GLU A 22 2.27 -9.41 -7.44
C GLU A 22 2.15 -10.95 -7.44
N GLN A 23 1.95 -11.56 -8.61
CA GLN A 23 1.87 -13.01 -8.75
C GLN A 23 3.23 -13.67 -8.51
N ASP A 24 4.32 -13.06 -8.97
CA ASP A 24 5.67 -13.54 -8.68
C ASP A 24 5.95 -13.53 -7.18
N LEU A 25 5.57 -12.44 -6.48
CA LEU A 25 5.68 -12.34 -5.03
C LEU A 25 4.85 -13.40 -4.32
N LEU A 26 3.60 -13.62 -4.73
CA LEU A 26 2.72 -14.65 -4.17
C LEU A 26 3.31 -16.05 -4.36
N SER A 27 3.93 -16.31 -5.52
CA SER A 27 4.53 -17.59 -5.87
C SER A 27 5.89 -17.82 -5.19
N SER A 28 6.55 -16.75 -4.73
CA SER A 28 7.89 -16.81 -4.14
C SER A 28 7.97 -17.53 -2.80
N GLY A 29 6.84 -17.74 -2.13
CA GLY A 29 6.79 -18.32 -0.78
C GLY A 29 7.30 -17.38 0.33
N GLN A 30 7.64 -16.14 0.00
CA GLN A 30 8.04 -15.14 0.99
C GLN A 30 6.85 -14.67 1.83
N ASP A 31 7.08 -14.32 3.09
CA ASP A 31 6.07 -13.64 3.90
C ASP A 31 5.85 -12.23 3.35
N LEU A 32 4.68 -11.98 2.77
CA LEU A 32 4.29 -10.67 2.24
C LEU A 32 3.56 -9.79 3.27
N SER A 33 3.25 -10.32 4.45
CA SER A 33 2.42 -9.57 5.39
C SER A 33 3.12 -8.31 5.89
N ALA A 34 2.38 -7.21 5.94
CA ALA A 34 2.87 -5.88 6.28
C ALA A 34 1.80 -5.06 7.01
N ASP A 35 2.22 -4.15 7.90
CA ASP A 35 1.31 -3.23 8.58
C ASP A 35 1.00 -2.01 7.72
N VAL A 36 2.01 -1.52 6.99
CA VAL A 36 1.90 -0.37 6.07
C VAL A 36 2.23 -0.82 4.65
N LEU A 37 1.28 -0.64 3.73
CA LEU A 37 1.47 -0.84 2.31
C LEU A 37 1.58 0.52 1.62
N LYS A 38 2.72 0.80 0.99
CA LYS A 38 2.77 1.85 -0.03
C LYS A 38 2.16 1.25 -1.29
N VAL A 39 0.97 1.73 -1.66
CA VAL A 39 0.18 1.18 -2.77
C VAL A 39 0.93 1.32 -4.08
N ALA A 40 0.86 0.24 -4.87
CA ALA A 40 1.57 0.14 -6.12
C ALA A 40 0.96 1.01 -7.21
N HIS A 41 1.80 1.54 -8.11
CA HIS A 41 1.39 2.18 -9.35
C HIS A 41 0.29 3.24 -9.14
N HIS A 42 0.47 4.07 -8.12
CA HIS A 42 -0.44 5.16 -7.74
C HIS A 42 -1.92 4.74 -7.51
N GLY A 43 -2.19 3.45 -7.29
CA GLY A 43 -3.56 2.92 -7.19
C GLY A 43 -4.24 2.68 -8.54
N SER A 44 -3.46 2.30 -9.56
CA SER A 44 -3.97 1.75 -10.83
C SER A 44 -4.86 0.51 -10.60
N ASP A 45 -5.73 0.21 -11.57
CA ASP A 45 -6.50 -1.04 -11.57
C ASP A 45 -5.68 -2.26 -11.99
N THR A 46 -4.46 -2.04 -12.50
CA THR A 46 -3.45 -3.07 -12.84
C THR A 46 -2.71 -3.62 -11.62
N SER A 47 -2.95 -3.11 -10.41
CA SER A 47 -2.30 -3.58 -9.18
C SER A 47 -3.28 -3.71 -8.02
N SER A 48 -2.75 -4.04 -6.84
CA SER A 48 -3.48 -4.29 -5.61
C SER A 48 -4.57 -5.35 -5.80
N THR A 49 -4.22 -6.49 -6.40
CA THR A 49 -5.13 -7.63 -6.58
C THR A 49 -5.66 -8.15 -5.24
N ARG A 50 -6.80 -8.84 -5.25
CA ARG A 50 -7.42 -9.31 -3.99
C ARG A 50 -6.54 -10.36 -3.31
N GLU A 51 -5.92 -11.21 -4.11
CA GLU A 51 -5.01 -12.27 -3.70
C GLU A 51 -3.77 -11.68 -3.04
N PHE A 52 -3.17 -10.67 -3.67
CA PHE A 52 -2.04 -9.94 -3.10
C PHE A 52 -2.40 -9.25 -1.79
N LEU A 53 -3.51 -8.50 -1.74
CA LEU A 53 -3.95 -7.82 -0.52
C LEU A 53 -4.32 -8.80 0.60
N SER A 54 -4.83 -9.98 0.26
CA SER A 54 -5.11 -11.06 1.22
C SER A 54 -3.83 -11.65 1.83
N ALA A 55 -2.73 -11.68 1.09
CA ALA A 55 -1.42 -12.08 1.60
C ALA A 55 -0.75 -10.96 2.43
N VAL A 56 -0.87 -9.70 1.99
CA VAL A 56 -0.25 -8.55 2.66
C VAL A 56 -0.98 -8.17 3.96
N LYS A 57 -2.32 -8.20 3.98
CA LYS A 57 -3.18 -7.81 5.11
C LYS A 57 -2.81 -6.46 5.76
N PRO A 58 -2.70 -5.37 4.98
CA PRO A 58 -2.24 -4.09 5.50
C PRO A 58 -3.28 -3.45 6.43
N LYS A 59 -2.80 -2.85 7.53
CA LYS A 59 -3.61 -1.96 8.39
C LYS A 59 -3.74 -0.57 7.77
N PHE A 60 -2.66 -0.11 7.14
CA PHE A 60 -2.58 1.19 6.50
C PHE A 60 -2.15 1.06 5.04
N ALA A 61 -2.79 1.83 4.16
CA ALA A 61 -2.45 1.90 2.74
C ALA A 61 -2.16 3.35 2.34
N ALA A 62 -0.94 3.62 1.88
CA ALA A 62 -0.52 4.94 1.41
C ALA A 62 -0.55 4.99 -0.12
N VAL A 63 -1.42 5.81 -0.68
CA VAL A 63 -1.54 6.05 -2.12
C VAL A 63 -0.84 7.38 -2.44
N SER A 64 0.35 7.30 -3.03
CA SER A 64 1.01 8.48 -3.58
C SER A 64 0.44 8.75 -4.96
N VAL A 65 -0.29 9.83 -5.10
CA VAL A 65 -1.01 10.26 -6.31
C VAL A 65 -1.15 11.79 -6.31
N GLY A 66 -1.14 12.39 -7.49
CA GLY A 66 -1.30 13.84 -7.65
C GLY A 66 -2.73 14.24 -7.99
N GLU A 67 -3.05 15.52 -7.82
CA GLU A 67 -4.23 16.15 -8.45
C GLU A 67 -3.91 16.38 -9.93
N ASP A 68 -4.08 15.35 -10.76
CA ASP A 68 -3.78 15.41 -12.20
C ASP A 68 -4.84 14.70 -13.07
N SER A 69 -4.60 14.69 -14.38
CA SER A 69 -5.50 14.06 -15.36
C SER A 69 -5.22 12.57 -15.60
N SER A 70 -4.40 11.90 -14.77
CA SER A 70 -4.12 10.46 -14.91
C SER A 70 -5.37 9.60 -14.68
N GLY A 71 -6.35 10.15 -13.94
CA GLY A 71 -7.52 9.40 -13.51
C GLY A 71 -7.17 8.29 -12.52
N LEU A 72 -6.12 8.49 -11.72
CA LEU A 72 -5.72 7.65 -10.59
C LEU A 72 -6.05 8.35 -9.25
N PRO A 73 -6.23 7.59 -8.16
CA PRO A 73 -6.34 6.14 -8.11
C PRO A 73 -7.68 5.67 -8.71
N LYS A 74 -7.71 4.47 -9.28
CA LYS A 74 -8.96 3.88 -9.79
C LYS A 74 -9.87 3.51 -8.64
N ARG A 75 -11.18 3.76 -8.78
CA ARG A 75 -12.20 3.37 -7.79
C ARG A 75 -12.11 1.90 -7.41
N ALA A 76 -11.91 1.02 -8.39
CA ALA A 76 -11.78 -0.42 -8.16
C ALA A 76 -10.57 -0.79 -7.28
N ALA A 77 -9.46 -0.06 -7.38
CA ALA A 77 -8.29 -0.27 -6.52
C ALA A 77 -8.58 0.17 -5.08
N LEU A 78 -9.21 1.34 -4.91
CA LEU A 78 -9.65 1.82 -3.59
C LEU A 78 -10.63 0.84 -2.92
N GLU A 79 -11.62 0.33 -3.66
CA GLU A 79 -12.58 -0.66 -3.15
C GLU A 79 -11.90 -1.95 -2.69
N ARG A 80 -10.85 -2.41 -3.39
CA ARG A 80 -10.06 -3.57 -2.96
C ARG A 80 -9.28 -3.28 -1.68
N LEU A 81 -8.66 -2.11 -1.56
CA LEU A 81 -7.93 -1.70 -0.35
C LEU A 81 -8.83 -1.59 0.88
N TYR A 82 -10.00 -0.92 0.74
CA TYR A 82 -10.98 -0.85 1.82
C TYR A 82 -11.55 -2.23 2.16
N GLY A 83 -11.83 -3.06 1.15
CA GLY A 83 -12.30 -4.43 1.34
C GLY A 83 -11.28 -5.34 2.04
N ALA A 84 -9.99 -5.01 1.98
CA ALA A 84 -8.94 -5.69 2.75
C ALA A 84 -8.82 -5.19 4.20
N GLY A 85 -9.64 -4.21 4.60
CA GLY A 85 -9.66 -3.63 5.95
C GLY A 85 -8.62 -2.52 6.18
N ALA A 86 -7.98 -2.03 5.11
CA ALA A 86 -6.95 -1.00 5.24
C ALA A 86 -7.56 0.39 5.44
N SER A 87 -6.95 1.19 6.32
CA SER A 87 -7.14 2.65 6.34
C SER A 87 -6.33 3.28 5.22
N VAL A 88 -7.02 3.90 4.25
CA VAL A 88 -6.40 4.44 3.04
C VAL A 88 -6.10 5.94 3.19
N PHE A 89 -4.86 6.32 2.93
CA PHE A 89 -4.37 7.71 2.93
C PHE A 89 -3.88 8.08 1.55
N ARG A 90 -4.19 9.30 1.08
CA ARG A 90 -3.81 9.76 -0.26
C ARG A 90 -3.11 11.11 -0.20
N THR A 91 -2.06 11.28 -1.01
CA THR A 91 -1.28 12.51 -1.05
C THR A 91 -2.02 13.67 -1.72
N ASP A 92 -2.89 13.42 -2.70
CA ASP A 92 -3.72 14.45 -3.32
C ASP A 92 -4.75 15.04 -2.34
N VAL A 93 -5.28 14.21 -1.43
CA VAL A 93 -6.21 14.69 -0.39
C VAL A 93 -5.47 15.35 0.77
N SER A 94 -4.43 14.69 1.29
CA SER A 94 -3.85 14.99 2.61
C SER A 94 -2.43 15.59 2.57
N GLY A 95 -1.88 15.84 1.38
CA GLY A 95 -0.50 16.30 1.21
C GLY A 95 0.53 15.22 1.56
N THR A 96 1.58 15.59 2.29
CA THR A 96 2.60 14.67 2.75
C THR A 96 2.02 13.68 3.76
N LEU A 97 2.25 12.38 3.53
CA LEU A 97 1.88 11.31 4.46
C LEU A 97 3.11 10.86 5.25
N ILE A 98 3.04 10.93 6.57
CA ILE A 98 4.16 10.57 7.45
C ILE A 98 3.75 9.38 8.31
N PHE A 99 4.41 8.24 8.07
CA PHE A 99 4.26 7.02 8.88
C PHE A 99 5.50 6.85 9.75
N MET A 100 5.33 6.92 11.07
CA MET A 100 6.42 6.77 12.05
C MET A 100 6.22 5.51 12.87
N THR A 101 7.33 4.87 13.25
CA THR A 101 7.29 3.70 14.13
C THR A 101 8.49 3.68 15.07
N ASP A 102 8.26 3.13 16.26
CA ASP A 102 9.25 2.77 17.27
C ASP A 102 9.57 1.25 17.25
N GLY A 103 9.09 0.54 16.23
CA GLY A 103 9.20 -0.90 16.09
C GLY A 103 8.08 -1.70 16.77
N HIS A 104 7.14 -1.05 17.44
CA HIS A 104 5.97 -1.70 18.07
C HIS A 104 4.65 -1.12 17.56
N THR A 105 4.60 0.19 17.40
CA THR A 105 3.40 0.92 16.97
C THR A 105 3.66 1.71 15.70
N VAL A 106 2.60 2.03 14.96
CA VAL A 106 2.65 2.94 13.82
C VAL A 106 1.77 4.15 14.13
N THR A 107 2.35 5.34 14.03
CA THR A 107 1.63 6.61 14.10
C THR A 107 1.59 7.24 12.71
N VAL A 108 0.41 7.73 12.31
CA VAL A 108 0.21 8.40 11.01
C VAL A 108 -0.05 9.89 11.23
N LYS A 109 0.65 10.74 10.47
CA LYS A 109 0.40 12.18 10.38
C LYS A 109 0.28 12.61 8.92
N THR A 110 -0.41 13.72 8.69
CA THR A 110 -0.59 14.31 7.36
C THR A 110 -0.29 15.80 7.41
N GLU A 111 0.37 16.33 6.38
CA GLU A 111 0.76 17.74 6.27
C GLU A 111 0.37 18.26 4.88
N LYS A 112 -0.45 19.30 4.80
CA LYS A 112 -0.89 19.92 3.54
C LYS A 112 -0.38 21.34 3.43
#